data_AF-A0A0S8EXB2-F1
#
_entry.id   AF-A0A0S8EXB2-F1
#
_cell.length_a   1.000
_cell.length_b   1.000
_cell.length_c   1.000
_cell.angle_alpha   90.00
_cell.angle_beta   90.00
_cell.angle_gamma   90.00
#
_symmetry.space_group_name_H-M   'P 1'
#
loop_
_entity.id
_entity.type
_entity.pdbx_description
1 polymer ?
#
loop_
_entity_poly.entity_id
_entity_poly.type
_entity_poly.pdbx_seq_one_letter_code
_entity_poly.pdbx_strand_id
1 'polypeptide(L)'
;MELMRQRNSSVTDLHAQVSDALRLGRVAEALELYERMEKKKPNEPRWSHRKGELLHKMGRDLDAWMAYQRAVELYAAQGFEARAAATAKLMQQLQTHHSA
;
A
#
# COMPACT_ATOMS: atom_id res chain seq x y z
N MET A 1 7.34 -21.40 37.54
CA MET A 1 8.03 -20.11 37.32
C MET A 1 8.31 -19.97 35.84
N GLU A 2 7.77 -18.90 35.29
CA GLU A 2 7.56 -18.62 33.87
C GLU A 2 8.87 -18.36 33.14
N LEU A 3 9.36 -19.35 32.41
CA LEU A 3 10.42 -19.15 31.43
C LEU A 3 9.81 -18.50 30.20
N MET A 4 9.66 -17.18 30.29
CA MET A 4 9.56 -16.25 29.16
C MET A 4 10.80 -16.42 28.27
N ARG A 5 10.81 -17.48 27.47
CA ARG A 5 11.74 -17.63 26.36
C ARG A 5 11.04 -17.08 25.13
N GLN A 6 11.22 -15.78 24.95
CA GLN A 6 11.22 -15.09 23.66
C GLN A 6 11.96 -15.93 22.61
N ARG A 7 11.26 -16.88 21.99
CA ARG A 7 11.29 -17.04 20.54
C ARG A 7 10.11 -16.18 20.09
N ASN A 8 10.27 -14.89 19.83
CA ASN A 8 10.87 -14.45 18.57
C ASN A 8 10.72 -15.54 17.48
N SER A 9 9.50 -16.07 17.29
CA SER A 9 9.06 -16.33 15.92
C SER A 9 9.29 -15.01 15.24
N SER A 10 10.41 -14.94 14.50
CA SER A 10 10.86 -13.76 13.80
C SER A 10 9.65 -13.03 13.28
N VAL A 11 9.44 -11.79 13.76
CA VAL A 11 8.96 -10.66 12.98
C VAL A 11 8.49 -11.14 11.62
N THR A 12 7.23 -11.59 11.50
CA THR A 12 6.74 -12.18 10.25
C THR A 12 7.00 -11.13 9.18
N ASP A 13 7.69 -11.50 8.10
CA ASP A 13 7.99 -10.56 7.03
C ASP A 13 6.66 -9.90 6.62
N LEU A 14 6.56 -8.58 6.77
CA LEU A 14 5.30 -7.88 6.50
C LEU A 14 4.84 -8.19 5.07
N HIS A 15 5.78 -8.47 4.15
CA HIS A 15 5.45 -8.87 2.79
C HIS A 15 4.74 -10.22 2.76
N ALA A 16 5.25 -11.23 3.47
CA ALA A 16 4.57 -12.52 3.57
C ALA A 16 3.16 -12.38 4.15
N GLN A 17 3.00 -11.57 5.21
CA GLN A 17 1.68 -11.31 5.80
C GLN A 17 0.73 -10.63 4.82
N VAL A 18 1.20 -9.61 4.08
CA VAL A 18 0.38 -8.93 3.05
C VAL A 18 0.00 -9.91 1.96
N SER A 19 0.94 -10.70 1.46
CA SER A 19 0.70 -11.71 0.43
C SER A 19 -0.35 -12.73 0.87
N ASP A 20 -0.27 -13.22 2.11
CA ASP A 20 -1.27 -14.13 2.66
C ASP A 20 -2.63 -13.47 2.86
N ALA A 21 -2.68 -12.26 3.41
CA ALA A 21 -3.91 -11.50 3.59
C ALA A 21 -4.61 -11.26 2.25
N LEU A 22 -3.87 -10.84 1.22
CA LEU A 22 -4.39 -10.66 -0.14
C LEU A 22 -4.90 -11.98 -0.74
N ARG A 23 -4.14 -13.07 -0.60
CA ARG A 23 -4.52 -14.40 -1.11
C ARG A 23 -5.79 -14.93 -0.45
N LEU A 24 -5.97 -14.63 0.84
CA LEU A 24 -7.15 -15.03 1.62
C LEU A 24 -8.32 -14.04 1.50
N GLY A 25 -8.19 -12.98 0.69
CA GLY A 25 -9.23 -11.96 0.54
C GLY A 25 -9.45 -11.10 1.80
N ARG A 26 -8.51 -11.11 2.75
CA ARG A 26 -8.57 -10.33 3.99
C ARG A 26 -8.11 -8.91 3.72
N VAL A 27 -8.94 -8.17 3.00
CA VAL A 27 -8.58 -6.85 2.46
C VAL A 27 -8.28 -5.84 3.57
N ALA A 28 -9.05 -5.83 4.65
CA ALA A 28 -8.81 -4.92 5.78
C ALA A 28 -7.44 -5.17 6.44
N GLU A 29 -7.10 -6.44 6.68
CA GLU A 29 -5.78 -6.84 7.22
C GLU A 29 -4.65 -6.41 6.29
N ALA A 30 -4.81 -6.58 4.97
CA ALA A 30 -3.81 -6.14 4.00
C ALA A 30 -3.59 -4.61 4.03
N LEU A 31 -4.65 -3.82 4.20
CA LEU A 31 -4.54 -2.36 4.34
C LEU A 31 -3.79 -1.94 5.60
N GLU A 32 -4.10 -2.55 6.76
CA GLU A 32 -3.38 -2.31 8.02
C GLU A 32 -1.90 -2.69 7.90
N LEU A 33 -1.59 -3.78 7.21
CA LEU A 33 -0.22 -4.21 6.97
C LEU A 33 0.53 -3.23 6.06
N TYR A 34 -0.10 -2.69 5.02
CA TYR A 34 0.51 -1.62 4.21
C TYR A 34 0.81 -0.38 5.05
N GLU A 35 -0.07 0.03 5.96
CA GLU A 35 0.19 1.16 6.87
C GLU A 35 1.37 0.88 7.82
N ARG A 36 1.49 -0.35 8.31
CA ARG A 36 2.65 -0.77 9.12
C ARG A 36 3.94 -0.74 8.29
N MET A 37 3.89 -1.13 7.02
CA MET A 37 5.04 -1.04 6.11
C MET A 37 5.45 0.41 5.84
N GLU A 38 4.49 1.30 5.58
CA GLU A 38 4.72 2.73 5.40
C GLU A 38 5.35 3.36 6.66
N LYS A 39 4.88 3.01 7.86
CA LYS A 39 5.50 3.46 9.12
C LYS A 39 6.95 2.99 9.27
N LYS A 40 7.27 1.77 8.83
CA LYS A 40 8.65 1.24 8.88
C LYS A 40 9.57 1.83 7.82
N LYS A 41 9.04 2.11 6.63
CA LYS A 41 9.77 2.68 5.49
C LYS A 41 8.93 3.80 4.85
N PRO A 42 8.93 5.01 5.41
CA PRO A 42 8.07 6.11 4.96
C PRO A 42 8.41 6.63 3.55
N ASN A 43 9.61 6.30 3.07
CA ASN A 43 10.13 6.73 1.77
C ASN A 43 9.99 5.64 0.68
N GLU A 44 9.28 4.55 0.95
CA GLU A 44 9.09 3.45 -0.01
C GLU A 44 7.75 3.61 -0.75
N PRO A 45 7.76 4.03 -2.03
CA PRO A 45 6.55 4.37 -2.80
C PRO A 45 5.70 3.13 -3.11
N ARG A 46 6.28 1.93 -3.12
CA ARG A 46 5.56 0.70 -3.48
C ARG A 46 4.42 0.37 -2.53
N TRP A 47 4.50 0.76 -1.26
CA TRP A 47 3.44 0.48 -0.29
C TRP A 47 2.19 1.32 -0.56
N SER A 48 2.35 2.63 -0.72
CA SER A 48 1.25 3.52 -1.05
C SER A 48 0.66 3.21 -2.43
N HIS A 49 1.48 2.82 -3.40
CA HIS A 49 1.00 2.37 -4.71
C HIS A 49 0.08 1.14 -4.59
N ARG A 50 0.57 0.07 -3.94
CA ARG A 50 -0.20 -1.16 -3.79
C ARG A 50 -1.45 -0.99 -2.92
N LYS A 51 -1.38 -0.10 -1.91
CA LYS A 51 -2.53 0.31 -1.12
C LYS A 51 -3.59 0.97 -2.01
N GLY A 52 -3.18 1.88 -2.90
CA GLY A 52 -4.07 2.52 -3.88
C GLY A 52 -4.75 1.51 -4.82
N GLU A 53 -4.00 0.54 -5.34
CA GLU A 53 -4.56 -0.53 -6.19
C GLU A 53 -5.61 -1.37 -5.46
N LEU A 54 -5.36 -1.70 -4.19
CA LEU A 54 -6.29 -2.47 -3.37
C LEU A 54 -7.56 -1.66 -3.06
N LEU A 55 -7.42 -0.39 -2.70
CA LEU A 55 -8.54 0.51 -2.40
C LEU A 55 -9.42 0.76 -3.62
N HIS A 56 -8.82 0.95 -4.79
CA HIS A 56 -9.58 1.11 -6.03
C HIS A 56 -10.39 -0.16 -6.37
N LYS A 57 -9.79 -1.35 -6.20
CA LYS A 57 -10.51 -2.62 -6.37
C LYS A 57 -11.69 -2.79 -5.40
N MET A 58 -11.69 -2.09 -4.27
CA MET A 58 -12.83 -2.04 -3.34
C MET A 58 -13.88 -0.97 -3.70
N GLY A 59 -13.66 -0.17 -4.75
CA GLY A 59 -14.49 1.01 -5.06
C GLY A 59 -14.26 2.20 -4.11
N ARG A 60 -13.19 2.19 -3.32
CA ARG A 60 -12.81 3.29 -2.41
C ARG A 60 -11.91 4.28 -3.15
N ASP A 61 -12.45 4.92 -4.17
CA ASP A 61 -11.67 5.70 -5.12
C ASP A 61 -11.01 6.94 -4.50
N LEU A 62 -11.66 7.60 -3.54
CA LEU A 62 -11.06 8.74 -2.83
C LEU A 62 -9.81 8.32 -2.04
N ASP A 63 -9.91 7.22 -1.29
CA ASP A 63 -8.77 6.70 -0.52
C ASP A 63 -7.66 6.20 -1.46
N ALA A 64 -8.04 5.58 -2.58
CA ALA A 64 -7.10 5.14 -3.61
C ALA A 64 -6.35 6.33 -4.21
N TRP A 65 -7.06 7.43 -4.51
CA TRP A 65 -6.47 8.65 -5.02
C TRP A 65 -5.45 9.24 -4.05
N MET A 66 -5.77 9.30 -2.75
CA MET A 66 -4.82 9.77 -1.72
C MET A 66 -3.57 8.88 -1.64
N ALA A 67 -3.74 7.55 -1.71
CA ALA A 67 -2.63 6.61 -1.67
C ALA A 67 -1.74 6.73 -2.92
N TYR A 68 -2.34 6.88 -4.10
CA TYR A 68 -1.62 7.12 -5.34
C TYR A 68 -0.89 8.46 -5.36
N GLN A 69 -1.50 9.53 -4.84
CA GLN A 69 -0.83 10.84 -4.74
C GLN A 69 0.48 10.71 -3.97
N ARG A 70 0.44 10.04 -2.81
CA ARG A 70 1.65 9.82 -2.00
C ARG A 70 2.70 8.98 -2.74
N ALA A 71 2.27 7.95 -3.48
CA ALA A 71 3.18 7.15 -4.29
C ALA A 71 3.84 7.98 -5.41
N VAL A 72 3.10 8.88 -6.07
CA VAL A 72 3.61 9.79 -7.10
C VAL A 72 4.69 10.71 -6.51
N GLU A 73 4.39 11.36 -5.37
CA GLU A 73 5.33 12.25 -4.68
C GLU A 73 6.64 11.51 -4.34
N LEU A 74 6.54 10.29 -3.80
CA LEU A 74 7.69 9.48 -3.42
C LEU A 74 8.49 8.94 -4.62
N TYR A 75 7.82 8.55 -5.71
CA TYR A 75 8.50 8.15 -6.95
C TYR A 75 9.24 9.32 -7.58
N ALA A 76 8.60 10.49 -7.65
CA ALA A 76 9.21 11.71 -8.19
C ALA A 76 10.42 12.14 -7.35
N ALA A 77 10.31 12.13 -6.02
CA ALA A 77 11.41 12.47 -5.11
C ALA A 77 12.63 11.54 -5.25
N GLN A 78 12.43 10.32 -5.76
CA GLN A 78 13.49 9.34 -6.02
C GLN A 78 13.98 9.32 -7.47
N GLY A 79 13.49 10.23 -8.32
CA GLY A 79 13.85 10.28 -9.75
C GLY A 79 13.19 9.20 -10.61
N PHE A 80 12.18 8.48 -10.09
CA PHE A 80 11.42 7.49 -10.85
C PHE A 80 10.28 8.15 -11.64
N GLU A 81 10.61 9.09 -12.53
CA GLU A 81 9.64 9.91 -13.28
C GLU A 81 8.63 9.06 -14.07
N ALA A 82 9.10 8.01 -14.74
CA ALA A 82 8.22 7.11 -15.49
C ALA A 82 7.19 6.40 -14.58
N ARG A 83 7.58 6.04 -13.35
CA ARG A 83 6.66 5.43 -12.37
C ARG A 83 5.69 6.47 -11.82
N ALA A 84 6.17 7.67 -11.48
CA ALA A 84 5.33 8.77 -11.05
C ALA A 84 4.26 9.10 -12.10
N ALA A 85 4.66 9.22 -13.37
CA ALA A 85 3.73 9.46 -14.48
C ALA A 85 2.73 8.31 -14.67
N ALA A 86 3.16 7.04 -14.56
CA ALA A 86 2.27 5.90 -14.64
C ALA A 86 1.23 5.89 -13.51
N THR A 87 1.65 6.17 -12.27
CA THR A 87 0.74 6.24 -11.12
C THR A 87 -0.20 7.44 -11.21
N ALA A 88 0.26 8.59 -11.72
CA ALA A 88 -0.60 9.76 -11.95
C ALA A 88 -1.70 9.48 -12.97
N LYS A 89 -1.46 8.63 -13.99
CA LYS A 89 -2.51 8.17 -14.91
C LYS A 89 -3.60 7.38 -14.19
N LEU A 90 -3.24 6.54 -13.21
CA LEU A 90 -4.23 5.83 -12.39
C LEU A 90 -5.14 6.83 -11.66
N MET A 91 -4.58 7.91 -11.12
CA MET A 91 -5.36 8.96 -10.45
C MET A 91 -6.34 9.65 -11.39
N GLN A 92 -5.95 9.93 -12.64
CA GLN A 92 -6.83 10.53 -13.65
C GLN A 92 -8.00 9.61 -13.99
N GLN A 93 -7.76 8.30 -14.11
CA GLN A 93 -8.81 7.31 -14.36
C GLN A 93 -9.86 7.32 -13.24
N LEU A 94 -9.45 7.45 -11.97
CA LEU A 94 -10.38 7.56 -10.84
C LEU A 94 -11.29 8.80 -10.94
N GLN A 95 -10.76 9.93 -11.41
CA GLN A 95 -11.55 11.16 -11.59
C GLN A 95 -12.58 11.03 -12.72
N THR A 96 -12.23 10.32 -13.80
CA THR A 96 -13.14 10.12 -14.92
C THR A 96 -14.34 9.23 -14.57
N HIS A 97 -14.19 8.30 -13.62
CA HIS A 97 -15.28 7.43 -13.18
C HIS A 97 -16.27 8.10 -12.21
N HIS A 98 -15.93 9.24 -11.63
CA HIS A 98 -16.79 9.98 -10.68
C HIS A 98 -17.71 11.02 -11.36
N SER A 99 -17.61 11.19 -12.69
CA SER A 99 -18.27 12.28 -13.43
C SER A 99 -19.40 11.80 -14.37
N ALA A 100 -20.04 10.65 -14.10
CA ALA A 100 -21.13 10.10 -14.92
C ALA A 100 -22.44 10.01 -14.14
#